data_AF-A0AAN5BRU8-F1
#
_entry.id   AF-A0AAN5BRU8-F1
#
_cell.length_a   1.000
_cell.length_b   1.000
_cell.length_c   1.000
_cell.angle_alpha   90.00
_cell.angle_beta   90.00
_cell.angle_gamma   90.00
#
_symmetry.space_group_name_H-M   'P 1'
#
loop_
_entity.id
_entity.type
_entity.pdbx_description
1 polymer ?
#
loop_
_entity_poly.entity_id
_entity_poly.type
_entity_poly.pdbx_seq_one_letter_code
_entity_poly.pdbx_strand_id
1 'polypeptide(L)'
;MATQLVPLPEVERLSASVVRILGGTNTYLIGRGPQRILIDTGEGKPSWAAHLKTILSEENATVHKALLTHWHHDHVNGIPDLRKLCPQVTIYKNQPNEGQSGIEDGQVFSVEGATLKAFHTPGHTVDHMIFVLEEEDAIFTGDSGFSPSPQLIPYCVIGVHD
;
A
#
# COMPACT_ATOMS: atom_id res chain seq x y z
N MET A 1 -21.93 0.25 -25.73
CA MET A 1 -21.58 1.53 -25.11
C MET A 1 -20.36 1.26 -24.26
N ALA A 2 -19.17 1.71 -24.67
CA ALA A 2 -17.99 1.61 -23.82
C ALA A 2 -18.24 2.54 -22.62
N THR A 3 -18.27 1.97 -21.41
CA THR A 3 -18.34 2.75 -20.17
C THR A 3 -17.10 3.64 -20.14
N GLN A 4 -17.28 4.95 -20.22
CA GLN A 4 -16.17 5.89 -20.10
C GLN A 4 -15.66 5.79 -18.66
N LEU A 5 -14.43 5.28 -18.49
CA LEU A 5 -13.79 5.20 -17.18
C LEU A 5 -13.69 6.61 -16.60
N VAL A 6 -14.23 6.79 -15.39
CA VAL A 6 -14.09 8.04 -14.66
C VAL A 6 -12.63 8.12 -14.20
N PRO A 7 -11.89 9.19 -14.53
CA PRO A 7 -10.51 9.32 -14.10
C PRO A 7 -10.45 9.40 -12.56
N LEU A 8 -9.64 8.55 -11.95
CA LEU A 8 -9.41 8.56 -10.52
C LEU A 8 -8.58 9.79 -10.12
N PRO A 9 -8.90 10.47 -9.00
CA PRO A 9 -8.06 11.54 -8.49
C PRO A 9 -6.69 11.00 -8.05
N GLU A 10 -5.63 11.80 -8.26
CA GLU A 10 -4.24 11.44 -7.91
C GLU A 10 -4.06 11.15 -6.41
N VAL A 11 -4.81 11.85 -5.56
CA VAL A 11 -4.86 11.63 -4.12
C VAL A 11 -6.31 11.56 -3.68
N GLU A 12 -6.66 10.55 -2.89
CA GLU A 12 -8.01 10.38 -2.36
C GLU A 12 -7.97 9.84 -0.93
N ARG A 13 -8.63 10.54 0.01
CA ARG A 13 -8.86 9.99 1.34
C ARG A 13 -10.07 9.05 1.27
N LEU A 14 -9.82 7.75 1.41
CA LEU A 14 -10.86 6.72 1.35
C LEU A 14 -11.56 6.55 2.70
N SER A 15 -10.84 6.76 3.80
CA SER A 15 -11.38 6.66 5.16
C SER A 15 -10.60 7.54 6.15
N ALA A 16 -10.95 7.44 7.44
CA ALA A 16 -10.22 8.14 8.49
C ALA A 16 -8.77 7.66 8.63
N SER A 17 -8.45 6.42 8.23
CA SER A 17 -7.12 5.84 8.37
C SER A 17 -6.42 5.52 7.04
N VAL A 18 -7.10 5.67 5.90
CA VAL A 18 -6.59 5.29 4.57
C VAL A 18 -6.61 6.47 3.59
N VAL A 19 -5.45 6.77 3.03
CA VAL A 19 -5.28 7.70 1.89
C VAL A 19 -4.66 6.94 0.71
N ARG A 20 -5.31 6.97 -0.45
CA ARG A 20 -4.78 6.46 -1.71
C ARG A 20 -3.98 7.54 -2.42
N ILE A 21 -2.82 7.16 -2.95
CA ILE A 21 -1.98 8.01 -3.81
C ILE A 21 -1.69 7.21 -5.09
N LEU A 22 -2.02 7.78 -6.25
CA LEU A 22 -1.71 7.17 -7.54
C LEU A 22 -0.22 7.35 -7.88
N GLY A 23 0.44 6.24 -8.19
CA GLY A 23 1.84 6.22 -8.62
C GLY A 23 2.03 5.52 -9.98
N GLY A 24 0.96 5.36 -10.75
CA GLY A 24 0.84 4.29 -11.74
C GLY A 24 -0.19 3.27 -11.27
N THR A 25 0.20 2.47 -10.29
CA THR A 25 -0.71 1.68 -9.45
C THR A 25 -1.21 2.47 -8.24
N ASN A 26 -2.12 1.88 -7.48
CA ASN A 26 -2.55 2.42 -6.19
C ASN A 26 -1.50 2.16 -5.12
N THR A 27 -1.16 3.20 -4.36
CA THR A 27 -0.41 3.08 -3.10
C THR A 27 -1.28 3.59 -1.95
N TYR A 28 -1.06 3.07 -0.75
CA TYR A 28 -1.92 3.39 0.39
C TYR A 28 -1.11 3.82 1.60
N LEU A 29 -1.39 5.03 2.08
CA LEU A 29 -0.88 5.56 3.33
C LEU A 29 -1.88 5.25 4.44
N ILE A 30 -1.44 4.50 5.46
CA ILE A 30 -2.27 3.87 6.48
C ILE A 30 -1.90 4.37 7.88
N GLY A 31 -2.93 4.67 8.69
CA GLY A 31 -2.82 5.05 10.10
C GLY A 31 -3.42 6.44 10.40
N ARG A 32 -3.47 6.81 11.68
CA ARG A 32 -3.94 8.12 12.17
C ARG A 32 -2.92 8.97 12.95
N GLY A 33 -1.89 8.38 13.56
CA GLY A 33 -0.82 9.11 14.28
C GLY A 33 0.39 9.63 13.47
N PRO A 34 1.46 10.09 14.11
CA PRO A 34 2.64 10.66 13.41
C PRO A 34 3.47 9.61 12.66
N GLN A 35 3.28 8.31 12.94
CA GLN A 35 3.92 7.22 12.20
C GLN A 35 2.88 6.51 11.34
N ARG A 36 3.18 6.35 10.05
CA ARG A 36 2.31 5.71 9.05
C ARG A 36 2.95 4.43 8.51
N ILE A 37 2.09 3.54 8.03
CA ILE A 37 2.47 2.42 7.15
C ILE A 37 2.16 2.85 5.71
N LEU A 38 3.05 2.55 4.77
CA LEU A 38 2.80 2.70 3.35
C LEU A 38 2.71 1.32 2.69
N ILE A 39 1.68 1.06 1.90
CA ILE A 39 1.57 -0.14 1.06
C ILE A 39 1.94 0.26 -0.36
N ASP A 40 2.95 -0.42 -0.90
CA ASP A 40 3.58 -0.19 -2.21
C ASP A 40 4.14 1.23 -2.43
N THR A 41 4.93 1.39 -3.49
CA THR A 41 5.68 2.62 -3.78
C THR A 41 5.50 3.15 -5.21
N GLY A 42 4.64 2.52 -6.00
CA GLY A 42 4.38 2.98 -7.37
C GLY A 42 5.57 2.77 -8.33
N GLU A 43 5.44 3.33 -9.52
CA GLU A 43 6.43 3.24 -10.60
C GLU A 43 7.67 4.14 -10.40
N GLY A 44 7.76 4.88 -9.29
CA GLY A 44 8.83 5.87 -9.07
C GLY A 44 8.61 7.19 -9.81
N LYS A 45 7.34 7.58 -10.05
CA LYS A 45 7.00 8.86 -10.66
C LYS A 45 7.31 10.03 -9.71
N PRO A 46 7.96 11.12 -10.17
CA PRO A 46 8.22 12.29 -9.33
C PRO A 46 6.96 12.93 -8.73
N SER A 47 5.82 12.88 -9.45
CA SER A 47 4.53 13.38 -8.96
C SER A 47 4.06 12.60 -7.73
N TRP A 48 4.17 11.27 -7.74
CA TRP A 48 3.83 10.42 -6.59
C TRP A 48 4.62 10.82 -5.34
N ALA A 49 5.93 10.98 -5.47
CA ALA A 49 6.79 11.41 -4.36
C ALA A 49 6.42 12.83 -3.87
N ALA A 50 6.04 13.73 -4.77
CA ALA A 50 5.56 15.06 -4.42
C ALA A 50 4.24 15.01 -3.63
N HIS A 51 3.26 14.20 -4.06
CA HIS A 51 2.01 14.02 -3.33
C HIS A 51 2.23 13.42 -1.94
N LEU A 52 3.05 12.36 -1.85
CA LEU A 52 3.40 11.76 -0.56
C LEU A 52 4.05 12.79 0.38
N LYS A 53 5.01 13.58 -0.13
CA LYS A 53 5.66 14.64 0.64
C LYS A 53 4.65 15.67 1.17
N THR A 54 3.72 16.13 0.32
CA THR A 54 2.70 17.10 0.71
C THR A 54 1.83 16.56 1.83
N ILE A 55 1.29 15.34 1.69
CA ILE A 55 0.42 14.72 2.70
C ILE A 55 1.15 14.53 4.03
N LEU A 56 2.37 14.01 4.00
CA LEU A 56 3.17 13.81 5.22
C LEU A 56 3.47 15.14 5.93
N SER A 57 3.71 16.21 5.17
CA SER A 57 3.93 17.54 5.74
C SER A 57 2.65 18.14 6.34
N GLU A 58 1.51 18.01 5.67
CA GLU A 58 0.22 18.53 6.12
C GLU A 58 -0.28 17.81 7.39
N GLU A 59 -0.03 16.51 7.49
CA GLU A 59 -0.43 15.68 8.63
C GLU A 59 0.63 15.59 9.73
N ASN A 60 1.78 16.25 9.56
CA ASN A 60 2.93 16.14 10.47
C ASN A 60 3.29 14.66 10.78
N ALA A 61 3.39 13.85 9.73
CA ALA A 61 3.58 12.41 9.81
C ALA A 61 4.83 11.95 9.03
N THR A 62 5.28 10.72 9.29
CA THR A 62 6.36 10.06 8.55
C THR A 62 6.03 8.60 8.28
N VAL A 63 6.52 8.05 7.17
CA VAL A 63 6.42 6.62 6.87
C VAL A 63 7.53 5.90 7.61
N HIS A 64 7.16 5.10 8.61
CA HIS A 64 8.11 4.31 9.37
C HIS A 64 8.27 2.89 8.81
N LYS A 65 7.21 2.36 8.18
CA LYS A 65 7.19 1.03 7.57
C LYS A 65 6.59 1.12 6.17
N ALA A 66 7.26 0.54 5.19
CA ALA A 66 6.69 0.33 3.86
C ALA A 66 6.54 -1.17 3.62
N LEU A 67 5.34 -1.63 3.29
CA LEU A 67 5.03 -3.03 3.01
C LEU A 67 4.85 -3.16 1.50
N LEU A 68 5.64 -4.02 0.86
CA LEU A 68 5.55 -4.27 -0.57
C LEU A 68 4.72 -5.52 -0.81
N THR A 69 3.75 -5.44 -1.71
CA THR A 69 2.90 -6.57 -2.09
C THR A 69 3.71 -7.59 -2.88
N HIS A 70 4.51 -7.16 -3.87
CA HIS A 70 5.32 -8.07 -4.69
C HIS A 70 6.50 -7.36 -5.40
N TRP A 71 7.20 -8.05 -6.31
CA TRP A 71 8.44 -7.55 -6.94
C TRP A 71 8.26 -6.66 -8.16
N HIS A 72 7.06 -6.58 -8.75
CA HIS A 72 6.90 -5.80 -9.98
C HIS A 72 7.27 -4.33 -9.80
N HIS A 73 7.82 -3.77 -10.87
CA HIS A 73 8.46 -2.46 -10.88
C HIS A 73 7.51 -1.34 -10.47
N ASP A 74 6.26 -1.43 -10.87
CA ASP A 74 5.17 -0.51 -10.53
C ASP A 74 4.74 -0.57 -9.06
N HIS A 75 5.26 -1.50 -8.26
CA HIS A 75 5.05 -1.56 -6.81
C HIS A 75 6.31 -1.16 -6.00
N VAL A 76 7.50 -1.30 -6.58
CA VAL A 76 8.78 -1.17 -5.84
C VAL A 76 9.66 0.00 -6.28
N ASN A 77 9.40 0.62 -7.41
CA ASN A 77 10.33 1.60 -7.98
C ASN A 77 10.35 2.94 -7.24
N GLY A 78 9.36 3.26 -6.41
CA GLY A 78 9.36 4.47 -5.59
C GLY A 78 10.21 4.39 -4.31
N ILE A 79 10.80 3.23 -3.98
CA ILE A 79 11.64 3.05 -2.78
C ILE A 79 12.77 4.09 -2.66
N PRO A 80 13.53 4.44 -3.73
CA PRO A 80 14.60 5.43 -3.62
C PRO A 80 14.09 6.81 -3.18
N ASP A 81 12.95 7.26 -3.71
CA ASP A 81 12.36 8.55 -3.34
C ASP A 81 11.73 8.51 -1.95
N LEU A 82 11.09 7.39 -1.60
CA LEU A 82 10.60 7.16 -0.24
C LEU A 82 11.73 7.26 0.79
N ARG A 83 12.90 6.66 0.54
CA ARG A 83 14.06 6.74 1.46
C ARG A 83 14.63 8.16 1.57
N LYS A 84 14.52 8.98 0.53
CA LYS A 84 14.89 10.41 0.61
C LYS A 84 13.92 11.18 1.50
N LEU A 85 12.62 10.90 1.37
CA LEU A 85 11.56 11.56 2.15
C LEU A 85 11.51 11.09 3.61
N CYS A 86 11.75 9.80 3.83
CA CYS A 86 11.67 9.12 5.12
C CYS A 86 12.93 8.26 5.35
N PRO A 87 14.07 8.84 5.77
CA PRO A 87 15.34 8.12 5.87
C PRO A 87 15.36 6.95 6.83
N GLN A 88 14.45 6.94 7.82
CA GLN A 88 14.32 5.88 8.83
C GLN A 88 13.29 4.80 8.45
N VAL A 89 12.77 4.84 7.22
CA VAL A 89 11.78 3.85 6.77
C VAL A 89 12.41 2.46 6.69
N THR A 90 11.70 1.47 7.24
CA THR A 90 12.01 0.06 7.02
C THR A 90 11.15 -0.47 5.89
N ILE A 91 11.79 -1.05 4.87
CA ILE A 91 11.11 -1.67 3.73
C ILE A 91 10.92 -3.15 4.04
N TYR A 92 9.69 -3.62 3.96
CA TYR A 92 9.29 -5.00 4.20
C TYR A 92 8.79 -5.63 2.91
N LYS A 93 9.21 -6.88 2.67
CA LYS A 93 8.85 -7.64 1.47
C LYS A 93 8.98 -9.15 1.74
N ASN A 94 8.12 -9.96 1.15
CA ASN A 94 8.37 -11.41 1.06
C ASN A 94 9.52 -11.67 0.05
N GLN A 95 10.49 -12.50 0.40
CA GLN A 95 11.76 -12.63 -0.35
C GLN A 95 12.46 -11.26 -0.51
N PRO A 96 12.94 -10.67 0.61
CA PRO A 96 13.50 -9.33 0.60
C PRO A 96 14.81 -9.24 -0.19
N ASN A 97 14.99 -8.11 -0.87
CA ASN A 97 16.30 -7.75 -1.43
C ASN A 97 17.24 -7.23 -0.33
N GLU A 98 18.51 -7.02 -0.66
CA GLU A 98 19.48 -6.42 0.26
C GLU A 98 18.98 -5.07 0.81
N GLY A 99 19.11 -4.89 2.13
CA GLY A 99 18.63 -3.69 2.82
C GLY A 99 17.11 -3.62 3.06
N GLN A 100 16.39 -4.72 2.81
CA GLN A 100 14.97 -4.90 3.14
C GLN A 100 14.79 -5.97 4.23
N SER A 101 13.64 -5.96 4.90
CA SER A 101 13.23 -6.93 5.92
C SER A 101 12.21 -7.91 5.36
N GLY A 102 12.24 -9.16 5.82
CA GLY A 102 11.28 -10.18 5.42
C GLY A 102 9.88 -9.90 5.96
N ILE A 103 8.85 -10.32 5.22
CA ILE A 103 7.48 -10.49 5.73
C ILE A 103 7.16 -11.97 5.84
N GLU A 104 6.66 -12.38 7.00
CA GLU A 104 6.15 -13.74 7.24
C GLU A 104 4.63 -13.79 7.08
N ASP A 105 4.11 -14.96 6.69
CA ASP A 105 2.66 -15.18 6.65
C ASP A 105 2.05 -15.03 8.05
N GLY A 106 0.94 -14.28 8.14
CA GLY A 106 0.26 -13.97 9.38
C GLY A 106 0.93 -12.87 10.22
N GLN A 107 2.05 -12.29 9.77
CA GLN A 107 2.72 -11.20 10.48
C GLN A 107 1.83 -9.98 10.62
N VAL A 108 1.87 -9.34 11.80
CA VAL A 108 1.06 -8.16 12.13
C VAL A 108 1.95 -6.91 12.19
N PHE A 109 1.46 -5.84 11.57
CA PHE A 109 2.06 -4.51 11.58
C PHE A 109 1.05 -3.51 12.14
N SER A 110 1.42 -2.81 13.22
CA SER A 110 0.54 -1.83 13.85
C SER A 110 1.17 -0.44 13.90
N VAL A 111 0.33 0.56 13.71
CA VAL A 111 0.59 1.97 14.00
C VAL A 111 -0.63 2.55 14.71
N GLU A 112 -0.56 3.80 15.14
CA GLU A 112 -1.70 4.45 15.78
C GLU A 112 -2.91 4.46 14.84
N GLY A 113 -3.99 3.80 15.26
CA GLY A 113 -5.27 3.78 14.55
C GLY A 113 -5.37 2.84 13.35
N ALA A 114 -4.40 1.93 13.15
CA ALA A 114 -4.45 0.88 12.12
C ALA A 114 -3.59 -0.35 12.46
N THR A 115 -4.13 -1.53 12.15
CA THR A 115 -3.50 -2.84 12.32
C THR A 115 -3.64 -3.64 11.02
N LEU A 116 -2.50 -3.95 10.40
CA LEU A 116 -2.42 -4.71 9.16
C LEU A 116 -1.89 -6.12 9.44
N LYS A 117 -2.63 -7.13 8.99
CA LYS A 117 -2.17 -8.51 8.96
C LYS A 117 -1.77 -8.93 7.55
N ALA A 118 -0.56 -9.44 7.38
CA ALA A 118 -0.02 -9.89 6.12
C ALA A 118 -0.38 -11.35 5.83
N PHE A 119 -0.73 -11.66 4.59
CA PHE A 119 -0.94 -13.04 4.14
C PHE A 119 -0.18 -13.32 2.84
N HIS A 120 0.57 -14.41 2.82
CA HIS A 120 1.27 -14.88 1.64
C HIS A 120 0.28 -15.53 0.68
N THR A 121 0.17 -14.96 -0.52
CA THR A 121 -0.84 -15.31 -1.52
C THR A 121 -0.18 -15.53 -2.88
N PRO A 122 0.72 -16.53 -2.99
CA PRO A 122 1.44 -16.77 -4.24
C PRO A 122 0.46 -17.14 -5.35
N GLY A 123 0.74 -16.66 -6.56
CA GLY A 123 -0.13 -16.85 -7.73
C GLY A 123 0.29 -15.93 -8.85
N HIS A 124 -0.09 -14.65 -8.75
CA HIS A 124 0.40 -13.59 -9.64
C HIS A 124 1.92 -13.53 -9.65
N THR A 125 2.54 -13.53 -8.47
CA THR A 125 3.98 -13.73 -8.28
C THR A 125 4.25 -14.65 -7.09
N VAL A 126 5.48 -15.16 -6.99
CA VAL A 126 5.89 -16.11 -5.93
C VAL A 126 5.99 -15.48 -4.55
N ASP A 127 6.20 -14.17 -4.51
CA ASP A 127 6.40 -13.34 -3.32
C ASP A 127 5.16 -12.50 -2.99
N HIS A 128 4.03 -12.75 -3.64
CA HIS A 128 2.85 -11.91 -3.52
C HIS A 128 2.26 -11.95 -2.10
N MET A 129 1.99 -10.77 -1.55
CA MET A 129 1.38 -10.55 -0.25
C MET A 129 0.10 -9.72 -0.40
N ILE A 130 -0.92 -10.06 0.38
CA ILE A 130 -2.06 -9.18 0.65
C ILE A 130 -1.98 -8.68 2.09
N PHE A 131 -2.66 -7.57 2.37
CA PHE A 131 -2.76 -7.02 3.72
C PHE A 131 -4.21 -6.77 4.10
N VAL A 132 -4.61 -7.22 5.28
CA VAL A 132 -5.95 -7.01 5.83
C VAL A 132 -5.88 -5.95 6.92
N LEU A 133 -6.68 -4.90 6.80
CA LEU A 133 -6.85 -3.84 7.81
C LEU A 133 -7.98 -4.21 8.76
N GLU A 134 -7.63 -4.55 9.99
CA GLU A 134 -8.58 -5.11 10.96
C GLU A 134 -9.68 -4.10 11.36
N GLU A 135 -9.34 -2.82 11.50
CA GLU A 135 -10.28 -1.78 11.97
C GLU A 135 -11.37 -1.45 10.95
N GLU A 136 -11.15 -1.72 9.67
CA GLU A 136 -12.07 -1.35 8.58
C GLU A 136 -12.61 -2.56 7.82
N ASP A 137 -12.25 -3.78 8.24
CA ASP A 137 -12.59 -5.03 7.55
C ASP A 137 -12.29 -4.97 6.04
N ALA A 138 -11.15 -4.37 5.71
CA ALA A 138 -10.74 -4.05 4.35
C ALA A 138 -9.49 -4.84 3.94
N ILE A 139 -9.38 -5.12 2.64
CA ILE A 139 -8.27 -5.90 2.06
C ILE A 139 -7.55 -5.12 0.95
N PHE A 140 -6.23 -5.07 1.06
CA PHE A 140 -5.32 -4.59 0.04
C PHE A 140 -4.78 -5.79 -0.73
N THR A 141 -5.31 -6.01 -1.94
CA THR A 141 -5.09 -7.25 -2.69
C THR A 141 -3.85 -7.24 -3.57
N GLY A 142 -3.18 -6.09 -3.72
CA GLY A 142 -2.19 -5.91 -4.78
C GLY A 142 -2.78 -6.35 -6.12
N ASP A 143 -2.03 -7.20 -6.82
CA ASP A 143 -2.38 -7.72 -8.14
C ASP A 143 -2.90 -9.17 -8.11
N SER A 144 -3.21 -9.71 -6.93
CA SER A 144 -3.61 -11.12 -6.78
C SER A 144 -4.82 -11.55 -7.62
N GLY A 145 -5.53 -10.62 -8.29
CA GLY A 145 -6.79 -10.89 -9.00
C GLY A 145 -7.88 -11.45 -8.09
N PHE A 146 -7.64 -11.48 -6.78
CA PHE A 146 -8.49 -12.06 -5.77
C PHE A 146 -9.68 -11.13 -5.55
N SER A 147 -10.81 -11.47 -6.16
CA SER A 147 -12.11 -10.91 -5.81
C SER A 147 -12.77 -11.88 -4.82
N PRO A 148 -12.96 -11.50 -3.53
CA PRO A 148 -13.74 -12.33 -2.62
C PRO A 148 -15.14 -12.51 -3.20
N SER A 149 -15.65 -13.74 -3.17
CA SER A 149 -17.03 -14.04 -3.57
C SER A 149 -18.00 -13.09 -2.83
N PRO A 150 -19.15 -12.70 -3.41
CA PRO A 150 -20.08 -11.73 -2.82
C PRO A 150 -20.69 -12.15 -1.47
N GLN A 151 -20.37 -13.34 -0.96
CA GLN A 151 -20.81 -13.85 0.34
C GLN A 151 -19.79 -13.59 1.47
N LEU A 152 -18.59 -13.08 1.16
CA LEU A 152 -17.60 -12.63 2.13
C LEU A 152 -17.35 -11.13 1.96
N ILE A 153 -18.08 -10.38 2.78
CA ILE A 153 -17.79 -9.02 3.25
C ILE A 153 -18.05 -7.87 2.23
N PRO A 154 -18.95 -6.92 2.54
CA PRO A 154 -19.32 -5.83 1.63
C PRO A 154 -18.41 -4.58 1.67
N TYR A 155 -17.20 -4.65 2.22
CA TYR A 155 -16.35 -3.46 2.41
C TYR A 155 -14.96 -3.61 1.78
N CYS A 156 -14.72 -2.79 0.75
CA CYS A 156 -13.42 -2.41 0.18
C CYS A 156 -12.43 -3.55 -0.16
N VAL A 157 -12.60 -4.13 -1.35
CA VAL A 157 -11.44 -4.61 -2.13
C VAL A 157 -10.76 -3.37 -2.68
N ILE A 158 -9.61 -3.00 -2.14
CA ILE A 158 -8.80 -1.92 -2.73
C ILE A 158 -7.73 -2.57 -3.61
N GLY A 159 -8.21 -3.12 -4.72
CA GLY A 159 -7.44 -3.65 -5.83
C GLY A 159 -7.90 -2.96 -7.10
N VAL A 160 -6.99 -2.27 -7.78
CA VAL A 160 -7.25 -1.75 -9.13
C VAL A 160 -7.00 -2.89 -10.10
N HIS A 161 -8.03 -3.31 -10.81
CA HIS A 161 -7.85 -3.80 -12.16
C HIS A 161 -7.94 -2.59 -13.09
N ASP A 162 -6.96 -2.43 -13.98
CA ASP A 162 -7.01 -1.56 -15.16
C ASP A 162 -8.31 -1.76 -15.98
#